data_AF-A0A6P8VLJ3-F1
#
_entry.id   AF-A0A6P8VLJ3-F1
#
_cell.length_a   1.000
_cell.length_b   1.000
_cell.length_c   1.000
_cell.angle_alpha   90.00
_cell.angle_beta   90.00
_cell.angle_gamma   90.00
#
_symmetry.space_group_name_H-M   'P 1'
#
loop_
_entity.id
_entity.type
_entity.pdbx_description
1 polymer ?
#
loop_
_entity_poly.entity_id
_entity_poly.type
_entity_poly.pdbx_seq_one_letter_code
_entity_poly.pdbx_strand_id
1 'polypeptide(L)'
;MAAHTQKNNKPRKPGGKESSQPLIIAKTPEFVRDVMGSGAGAGSGEFHVCRHLRRGEYQGRDFLDRMSGKVNEDIECLDEVELSKRAAGDGAAGRGRKRKRLRRKMRM
;
A
#
# COMPACT_ATOMS: atom_id res chain seq x y z
N MET A 1 -14.51 -10.87 -58.83
CA MET A 1 -13.68 -9.69 -58.48
C MET A 1 -13.60 -9.60 -56.95
N ALA A 2 -12.49 -10.02 -56.36
CA ALA A 2 -12.34 -10.10 -54.91
C ALA A 2 -11.91 -8.73 -54.33
N ALA A 3 -12.69 -8.18 -53.40
CA ALA A 3 -12.36 -6.96 -52.69
C ALA A 3 -11.33 -7.22 -51.59
N HIS A 4 -10.16 -6.61 -51.71
CA HIS A 4 -9.07 -6.68 -50.75
C HIS A 4 -9.36 -5.76 -49.56
N THR A 5 -9.41 -6.30 -48.34
CA THR A 5 -9.58 -5.52 -47.11
C THR A 5 -8.22 -5.00 -46.65
N GLN A 6 -8.05 -3.67 -46.61
CA GLN A 6 -6.84 -3.04 -46.07
C GLN A 6 -6.89 -3.05 -44.54
N LYS A 7 -6.13 -3.96 -43.92
CA LYS A 7 -5.88 -3.97 -42.47
C LYS A 7 -4.82 -2.92 -42.14
N ASN A 8 -5.24 -1.81 -41.54
CA ASN A 8 -4.33 -0.78 -41.03
C ASN A 8 -3.67 -1.23 -39.72
N ASN A 9 -2.46 -1.76 -39.82
CA ASN A 9 -1.57 -2.05 -38.68
C ASN A 9 -0.92 -0.74 -38.19
N LYS A 10 -1.53 -0.10 -37.19
CA LYS A 10 -0.87 0.99 -36.45
C LYS A 10 0.00 0.39 -35.35
N PRO A 11 1.32 0.68 -35.28
CA PRO A 11 2.18 0.11 -34.26
C PRO A 11 1.75 0.62 -32.88
N ARG A 12 1.46 -0.31 -31.97
CA ARG A 12 1.26 -0.02 -30.56
C ARG A 12 2.59 0.51 -30.00
N LYS A 13 2.61 1.77 -29.56
CA LYS A 13 3.75 2.33 -28.83
C LYS A 13 4.01 1.48 -27.57
N PRO A 14 5.23 0.99 -27.32
CA PRO A 14 5.59 0.38 -26.05
C PRO A 14 5.82 1.53 -25.05
N GLY A 15 4.82 1.80 -24.21
CA GLY A 15 4.91 2.78 -23.14
C GLY A 15 5.55 2.19 -21.89
N GLY A 16 6.79 1.69 -22.00
CA GLY A 16 7.62 1.42 -20.85
C GLY A 16 8.10 2.73 -20.24
N LYS A 17 7.53 3.10 -19.09
CA LYS A 17 8.14 4.02 -18.12
C LYS A 17 7.88 3.44 -16.74
N GLU A 18 8.71 2.49 -16.37
CA GLU A 18 8.99 2.16 -14.98
C GLU A 18 9.68 3.39 -14.38
N SER A 19 8.89 4.35 -13.90
CA SER A 19 9.43 5.52 -13.20
C SER A 19 9.53 5.20 -11.72
N SER A 20 10.75 4.83 -11.33
CA SER A 20 11.23 4.60 -9.97
C SER A 20 11.28 5.87 -9.11
N GLN A 21 10.21 6.65 -9.09
CA GLN A 21 10.02 7.76 -8.15
C GLN A 21 8.89 7.35 -7.21
N PRO A 22 8.98 7.62 -5.89
CA PRO A 22 7.82 7.40 -5.04
C PRO A 22 6.69 8.20 -5.63
N LEU A 23 5.59 7.53 -5.98
CA LEU A 23 4.32 8.17 -6.30
C LEU A 23 3.89 8.91 -5.03
N ILE A 24 4.49 10.06 -4.77
CA ILE A 24 3.91 11.10 -3.94
C ILE A 24 2.57 11.31 -4.62
N ILE A 25 1.52 10.77 -4.01
CA ILE A 25 0.12 10.93 -4.42
C ILE A 25 0.03 12.36 -4.93
N ALA A 26 -0.07 12.52 -6.25
CA ALA A 26 0.17 13.82 -6.88
C ALA A 26 -0.72 14.81 -6.14
N LYS A 27 -0.11 15.77 -5.43
CA LYS A 27 -0.81 16.55 -4.41
C LYS A 27 -2.04 17.14 -5.09
N THR A 28 -3.22 16.70 -4.66
CA THR A 28 -4.48 17.17 -5.23
C THR A 28 -4.50 18.69 -5.12
N PRO A 29 -4.85 19.41 -6.19
CA PRO A 29 -4.87 20.86 -6.15
C PRO A 29 -5.80 21.32 -5.04
N GLU A 30 -5.33 22.25 -4.20
CA GLU A 30 -6.08 22.77 -3.04
C GLU A 30 -7.39 23.45 -3.48
N PHE A 31 -7.39 24.08 -4.67
CA PHE A 31 -8.56 24.73 -5.24
C PHE A 31 -8.71 24.38 -6.71
N VAL A 32 -9.89 23.91 -7.08
CA VAL A 32 -10.29 23.75 -8.48
C VAL A 32 -11.06 25.00 -8.88
N ARG A 33 -10.56 25.71 -9.90
CA ARG A 33 -11.14 26.99 -10.35
C ARG A 33 -12.30 26.82 -11.34
N ASP A 34 -12.33 25.69 -12.04
CA ASP A 34 -13.23 25.44 -13.16
C ASP A 34 -14.46 24.61 -12.75
N VAL A 35 -14.92 24.74 -11.50
CA VAL A 35 -16.06 23.97 -10.98
C VAL A 35 -17.36 24.51 -11.60
N MET A 36 -18.04 23.66 -12.36
CA MET A 36 -19.37 23.93 -12.89
C MET A 36 -20.43 23.76 -11.78
N GLY A 37 -21.49 24.56 -11.81
CA GLY A 37 -22.52 24.55 -10.75
C GLY A 37 -23.22 23.19 -10.59
N SER A 38 -23.66 22.88 -9.36
CA SER A 38 -24.17 21.55 -8.99
C SER A 38 -25.43 21.08 -9.76
N GLY A 39 -26.18 22.01 -10.36
CA GLY A 39 -27.36 21.72 -11.18
C GLY A 39 -27.08 21.74 -12.69
N ALA A 40 -25.83 21.94 -13.11
CA ALA A 40 -25.46 21.98 -14.51
C ALA A 40 -25.43 20.57 -15.12
N GLY A 41 -25.86 20.46 -16.39
CA GLY A 41 -25.84 19.19 -17.13
C GLY A 41 -24.42 18.74 -17.51
N ALA A 42 -24.28 17.49 -17.93
CA ALA A 42 -22.99 16.94 -18.35
C ALA A 42 -22.46 17.63 -19.61
N GLY A 43 -21.29 18.26 -19.51
CA GLY A 43 -20.58 18.85 -20.64
C GLY A 43 -19.77 17.83 -21.44
N SER A 44 -19.39 18.18 -22.67
CA SER A 44 -18.56 17.31 -23.54
C SER A 44 -17.17 17.02 -22.95
N GLY A 45 -16.65 17.91 -22.10
CA GLY A 45 -15.38 17.74 -21.41
C GLY A 45 -15.44 16.86 -20.15
N GLU A 46 -16.63 16.63 -19.59
CA GLU A 46 -16.81 15.97 -18.29
C GLU A 46 -16.32 14.52 -18.32
N PHE A 47 -16.48 13.86 -19.47
CA PHE A 47 -15.94 12.52 -19.69
C PHE A 47 -14.42 12.45 -19.49
N HIS A 48 -13.70 13.44 -20.02
CA HIS A 48 -12.25 13.49 -19.91
C HIS A 48 -11.81 13.84 -18.49
N VAL A 49 -12.52 14.74 -17.80
CA VAL A 49 -12.27 15.07 -16.39
C VAL A 49 -12.38 13.79 -15.53
N CYS A 50 -13.51 13.08 -15.62
CA CYS A 50 -13.72 11.83 -14.88
C CYS A 50 -12.69 10.74 -15.23
N ARG A 51 -12.27 10.63 -16.50
CA ARG A 51 -11.22 9.69 -16.91
C ARG A 51 -9.86 10.00 -16.25
N HIS A 52 -9.45 11.26 -16.19
CA HIS A 52 -8.18 11.62 -15.55
C HIS A 52 -8.24 11.46 -14.04
N LEU A 53 -9.36 11.82 -13.42
CA LEU A 53 -9.59 11.66 -11.99
C LEU A 53 -9.47 10.19 -11.57
N ARG A 54 -10.19 9.27 -12.25
CA ARG A 54 -10.13 7.82 -11.95
C ARG A 54 -8.71 7.24 -12.10
N ARG A 55 -7.95 7.72 -13.09
CA ARG A 55 -6.55 7.28 -13.26
C ARG A 55 -5.67 7.72 -12.09
N GLY A 56 -5.86 8.94 -11.60
CA GLY A 56 -5.15 9.43 -10.41
C GLY A 56 -5.56 8.67 -9.15
N GLU A 57 -6.87 8.41 -8.98
CA GLU A 57 -7.41 7.67 -7.83
C GLU A 57 -6.91 6.23 -7.78
N TYR A 58 -6.87 5.50 -8.91
CA TYR A 58 -6.34 4.14 -8.93
C TYR A 58 -4.86 4.09 -8.55
N GLN A 59 -4.05 5.04 -9.03
CA GLN A 59 -2.65 5.12 -8.62
C GLN A 59 -2.49 5.40 -7.13
N GLY A 60 -3.33 6.27 -6.56
CA GLY A 60 -3.33 6.56 -5.13
C GLY A 60 -3.78 5.37 -4.29
N ARG A 61 -4.84 4.67 -4.72
CA ARG A 61 -5.37 3.49 -4.03
C ARG A 61 -4.41 2.32 -4.09
N ASP A 62 -3.86 2.02 -5.26
CA ASP A 62 -2.86 0.95 -5.44
C ASP A 62 -1.60 1.20 -4.59
N PHE A 63 -1.19 2.47 -4.44
CA PHE A 63 -0.09 2.83 -3.56
C PHE A 63 -0.42 2.57 -2.08
N LEU A 64 -1.60 3.01 -1.64
CA LEU A 64 -2.04 2.82 -0.26
C LEU A 64 -2.18 1.33 0.09
N ASP A 65 -2.76 0.53 -0.81
CA ASP A 65 -2.93 -0.92 -0.62
C ASP A 65 -1.57 -1.66 -0.55
N ARG A 66 -0.57 -1.22 -1.33
CA ARG A 66 0.78 -1.78 -1.25
C ARG A 66 1.52 -1.39 0.03
N MET A 67 1.27 -0.19 0.54
CA MET A 67 1.88 0.30 1.78
C MET A 67 1.25 -0.33 3.02
N SER A 68 -0.08 -0.51 3.03
CA SER A 68 -0.80 -1.11 4.15
C SER A 68 -0.38 -2.56 4.38
N GLY A 69 -0.17 -3.34 3.32
CA GLY A 69 0.34 -4.72 3.43
C GLY A 69 1.67 -4.79 4.18
N LYS A 70 2.66 -3.98 3.77
CA LYS A 70 3.99 -3.95 4.41
C LYS A 70 3.93 -3.53 5.86
N VAL A 71 3.13 -2.49 6.16
CA VAL A 71 2.99 -1.99 7.54
C VAL A 71 2.35 -3.06 8.43
N ASN A 72 1.35 -3.78 7.93
CA ASN A 72 0.74 -4.87 8.69
C ASN A 72 1.75 -6.00 8.95
N GLU A 73 2.51 -6.42 7.94
CA GLU A 73 3.57 -7.43 8.08
C GLU A 73 4.64 -7.02 9.11
N ASP A 74 5.06 -5.75 9.09
CA ASP A 74 6.03 -5.22 10.06
C ASP A 74 5.46 -5.23 11.49
N ILE A 75 4.19 -4.89 11.67
CA ILE A 75 3.51 -4.93 12.99
C ILE A 75 3.45 -6.37 13.49
N GLU A 76 3.00 -7.32 12.66
CA GLU A 76 2.93 -8.73 13.00
C GLU A 76 4.30 -9.30 13.40
N CYS A 77 5.35 -8.94 12.66
CA CYS A 77 6.72 -9.34 12.97
C CYS A 77 7.19 -8.81 14.33
N LEU A 78 6.90 -7.55 14.64
CA LEU A 78 7.26 -6.93 15.92
C LEU A 78 6.53 -7.59 17.09
N ASP A 79 5.24 -7.88 16.92
CA ASP A 79 4.40 -8.54 17.93
C ASP A 79 4.91 -9.96 18.23
N GLU A 80 5.23 -10.76 17.21
CA GLU A 80 5.78 -12.11 17.38
C GLU A 80 7.14 -12.11 18.10
N VAL A 81 8.01 -11.16 17.75
CA VAL A 81 9.31 -10.99 18.41
C VAL A 81 9.12 -10.58 19.87
N GLU A 82 8.16 -9.72 20.18
CA GLU A 82 7.86 -9.32 21.55
C GLU A 82 7.33 -10.50 22.39
N LEU A 83 6.38 -11.27 21.85
CA LEU A 83 5.84 -12.47 22.51
C LEU A 83 6.94 -13.49 22.78
N SER A 84 7.82 -13.72 21.81
CA SER A 84 8.96 -14.63 21.97
C SER A 84 9.93 -14.17 23.06
N LYS A 85 10.21 -12.86 23.15
CA LYS A 85 11.03 -12.27 24.21
C LYS A 85 10.39 -12.42 25.59
N ARG A 86 9.08 -12.20 25.69
CA ARG A 86 8.32 -12.36 26.95
C ARG A 86 8.36 -13.83 27.42
N ALA A 87 8.07 -14.78 26.53
CA ALA A 87 8.11 -16.20 26.85
C ALA A 87 9.50 -16.69 27.28
N ALA A 88 10.56 -16.22 26.59
CA ALA A 88 11.94 -16.53 26.98
C ALA A 88 12.31 -15.91 28.35
N GLY A 89 11.84 -14.69 28.61
CA GLY A 89 11.99 -14.01 29.90
C GLY A 89 11.32 -14.75 31.05
N ASP A 90 10.09 -15.20 30.87
CA ASP A 90 9.34 -15.96 31.87
C ASP A 90 9.95 -17.32 32.15
N GLY A 91 10.41 -18.02 31.10
CA GLY A 91 11.16 -19.26 31.23
C GLY A 91 12.49 -19.08 31.98
N ALA A 92 13.25 -18.02 31.65
CA ALA A 92 14.49 -17.68 32.34
C ALA A 92 14.25 -17.29 33.81
N ALA A 93 13.24 -16.47 34.09
CA ALA A 93 12.85 -16.07 35.44
C ALA A 93 12.37 -17.27 36.27
N GLY A 94 11.60 -18.18 35.69
CA GLY A 94 11.18 -19.44 36.32
C GLY A 94 12.37 -20.33 36.68
N ARG A 95 13.33 -20.51 35.76
CA ARG A 95 14.59 -21.24 36.02
C ARG A 95 15.43 -20.56 37.11
N GLY A 96 15.55 -19.23 37.08
CA GLY A 96 16.24 -18.44 38.11
C GLY A 96 15.61 -18.59 39.50
N ARG A 97 14.27 -18.52 39.59
CA ARG A 97 13.51 -18.74 40.83
C ARG A 97 13.76 -20.14 41.41
N LYS A 98 13.73 -21.19 40.58
CA LYS A 98 14.07 -22.57 40.99
C LYS A 98 15.49 -22.66 41.54
N ARG A 99 16.49 -22.12 40.84
CA ARG A 99 17.90 -22.12 41.27
C ARG A 99 18.10 -21.39 42.61
N LYS A 100 17.43 -20.25 42.81
CA LYS A 100 17.48 -19.49 44.06
C LYS A 100 16.87 -20.28 45.23
N ARG A 101 15.75 -20.98 45.02
CA ARG A 101 15.12 -21.84 46.05
C ARG A 101 16.03 -23.02 46.44
N LEU A 102 16.65 -23.69 45.46
CA LEU A 102 17.63 -24.76 45.69
C LEU A 102 18.84 -24.24 46.49
N ARG A 103 19.42 -23.11 46.09
CA ARG A 103 20.52 -22.47 46.83
C ARG A 103 20.15 -22.13 48.27
N ARG A 104 18.92 -21.67 48.51
CA ARG A 104 18.43 -21.37 49.87
C ARG A 104 18.26 -22.61 50.73
N LYS A 105 17.85 -23.74 50.13
CA LYS A 105 17.72 -25.03 50.82
C LYS A 105 19.07 -25.67 51.18
N MET A 106 20.11 -25.48 50.37
CA MET A 106 21.46 -26.01 50.65
C MET A 106 22.24 -25.17 51.66
N ARG A 107 21.77 -23.97 51.99
CA ARG A 107 22.43 -23.02 52.90
C ARG A 107 21.77 -22.95 54.28
N MET A 108 20.72 -23.76 54.46
CA MET A 108 20.04 -24.09 55.71
C MET A 108 20.39 -25.54 56.03
#